data_AF-A0A7R8H0X5-F1
#
_entry.id   AF-A0A7R8H0X5-F1
#
_cell.length_a   1.000
_cell.length_b   1.000
_cell.length_c   1.000
_cell.angle_alpha   90.00
_cell.angle_beta   90.00
_cell.angle_gamma   90.00
#
_symmetry.space_group_name_H-M   'P 1'
#
loop_
_entity.id
_entity.type
_entity.pdbx_description
1 polymer ?
#
loop_
_entity_poly.entity_id
_entity_poly.type
_entity_poly.pdbx_seq_one_letter_code
_entity_poly.pdbx_strand_id
1 'polypeptide(L)'
;MEIQDILHFEEQHSVSKKKEIQEHEASTKLEKQRVKEQMIQELIAKSKFSTGIDIKSRTINSSGPLLLPELVPDEPYVYSEPDIVFDGPSPPRSDKEIKDFCRHIRAAGVSELAAGYVESIACF
;
A
#
# COMPACT_ATOMS: atom_id res chain seq x y z
N MET A 1 -68.32 -2.49 8.08
CA MET A 1 -66.88 -2.55 7.79
C MET A 1 -66.27 -3.41 8.87
N GLU A 2 -65.85 -4.61 8.49
CA GLU A 2 -65.36 -5.64 9.39
C GLU A 2 -63.87 -5.38 9.65
N ILE A 3 -63.40 -5.67 10.86
CA ILE A 3 -61.99 -5.47 11.29
C ILE A 3 -60.99 -6.12 10.31
N GLN A 4 -61.45 -7.17 9.61
CA GLN A 4 -60.70 -7.90 8.60
C GLN A 4 -60.38 -7.06 7.35
N ASP A 5 -61.27 -6.16 6.94
CA ASP A 5 -61.06 -5.28 5.78
C ASP A 5 -59.95 -4.25 6.06
N ILE A 6 -59.89 -3.74 7.29
CA ILE A 6 -58.89 -2.76 7.72
C ILE A 6 -57.49 -3.39 7.76
N LEU A 7 -57.38 -4.60 8.30
CA LEU A 7 -56.11 -5.33 8.36
C LEU A 7 -55.54 -5.64 6.96
N HIS A 8 -56.41 -6.01 6.01
CA HIS A 8 -55.97 -6.29 4.64
C HIS A 8 -55.46 -5.02 3.94
N PHE A 9 -56.09 -3.88 4.18
CA PHE A 9 -55.65 -2.59 3.62
C PHE A 9 -54.30 -2.15 4.21
N GLU A 10 -54.09 -2.30 5.52
CA GLU A 10 -52.80 -2.00 6.16
C GLU A 10 -51.67 -2.90 5.66
N GLU A 11 -51.95 -4.19 5.44
CA GLU A 11 -50.98 -5.13 4.90
C GLU A 11 -50.57 -4.76 3.46
N GLN A 12 -51.54 -4.47 2.59
CA GLN A 12 -51.28 -4.01 1.22
C GLN A 12 -50.46 -2.71 1.18
N HIS A 13 -50.76 -1.78 2.09
CA HIS A 13 -50.04 -0.52 2.19
C HIS A 13 -48.60 -0.71 2.72
N SER A 14 -48.40 -1.62 3.67
CA SER A 14 -47.06 -1.99 4.18
C SER A 14 -46.20 -2.65 3.10
N VAL A 15 -46.80 -3.54 2.30
CA VAL A 15 -46.13 -4.19 1.17
C VAL A 15 -45.76 -3.17 0.08
N SER A 16 -46.66 -2.24 -0.24
CA SER A 16 -46.41 -1.20 -1.24
C SER A 16 -45.23 -0.29 -0.83
N LYS A 17 -45.21 0.17 0.43
CA LYS A 17 -44.10 0.98 0.96
C LYS A 17 -42.75 0.25 0.92
N LYS A 18 -42.73 -1.03 1.27
CA LYS A 18 -41.50 -1.84 1.19
C LYS A 18 -40.98 -1.95 -0.23
N LYS A 19 -41.87 -2.10 -1.21
CA LYS A 19 -41.51 -2.15 -2.63
C LYS A 19 -40.93 -0.82 -3.12
N GLU A 20 -41.56 0.30 -2.77
CA GLU A 20 -41.06 1.65 -3.11
C GLU A 20 -39.66 1.91 -2.52
N ILE A 21 -39.42 1.52 -1.27
CA ILE A 21 -38.10 1.65 -0.63
C ILE A 21 -37.04 0.83 -1.38
N GLN A 22 -37.37 -0.41 -1.75
CA GLN A 22 -36.46 -1.29 -2.47
C GLN A 22 -36.10 -0.76 -3.87
N GLU A 23 -37.09 -0.20 -4.59
CA GLU A 23 -36.87 0.42 -5.90
C GLU A 23 -35.98 1.68 -5.78
N HIS A 24 -36.21 2.49 -4.76
CA HIS A 24 -35.40 3.68 -4.48
C HIS A 24 -33.95 3.32 -4.10
N GLU A 25 -33.75 2.29 -3.29
CA GLU A 25 -32.42 1.77 -2.95
C GLU A 25 -31.69 1.20 -4.18
N ALA A 26 -32.39 0.48 -5.05
CA ALA A 26 -31.82 -0.04 -6.29
C ALA A 26 -31.41 1.08 -7.25
N SER A 27 -32.26 2.10 -7.41
CA SER A 27 -31.98 3.28 -8.25
C SER A 27 -30.77 4.06 -7.75
N THR A 28 -30.69 4.34 -6.44
CA THR A 28 -29.55 5.05 -5.86
C THR A 28 -28.25 4.24 -5.93
N LYS A 29 -28.31 2.91 -5.85
CA LYS A 29 -27.13 2.04 -6.02
C LYS A 29 -26.60 2.07 -7.46
N LEU A 30 -27.49 2.05 -8.45
CA LEU A 30 -27.12 2.13 -9.86
C LEU A 30 -26.50 3.48 -10.21
N GLU A 31 -27.06 4.57 -9.68
CA GLU A 31 -26.50 5.91 -9.88
C GLU A 31 -25.12 6.05 -9.24
N LYS A 32 -24.93 5.54 -8.01
CA LYS A 32 -23.61 5.49 -7.36
C LYS A 32 -22.58 4.69 -8.17
N GLN A 33 -23.01 3.63 -8.87
CA GLN A 33 -22.14 2.87 -9.76
C GLN A 33 -21.75 3.68 -11.00
N ARG A 34 -22.70 4.36 -11.65
CA ARG A 34 -22.42 5.25 -12.80
C ARG A 34 -21.44 6.36 -12.44
N VAL A 35 -21.64 7.02 -11.29
CA VAL A 35 -20.75 8.09 -10.82
C VAL A 35 -19.34 7.57 -10.58
N LYS A 36 -19.19 6.38 -9.99
CA LYS A 36 -17.87 5.75 -9.79
C LYS A 36 -17.18 5.43 -11.11
N GLU A 37 -17.90 4.88 -12.09
CA GLU A 37 -17.35 4.58 -13.41
C GLU A 37 -16.89 5.85 -14.13
N GLN A 38 -17.68 6.93 -14.05
CA GLN A 38 -17.31 8.23 -14.62
C GLN A 38 -16.06 8.82 -13.96
N MET A 39 -15.96 8.76 -12.62
CA MET A 39 -14.76 9.22 -11.90
C MET A 39 -13.51 8.43 -12.28
N ILE A 40 -13.62 7.10 -12.45
CA ILE A 40 -12.50 6.26 -12.90
C ILE A 40 -12.06 6.67 -14.31
N GLN A 41 -13.00 6.88 -15.24
CA GLN A 41 -12.67 7.32 -16.60
C GLN A 41 -11.96 8.68 -16.61
N GLU A 42 -12.42 9.62 -15.78
CA GLU A 42 -11.80 10.95 -15.65
C GLU A 42 -10.38 10.85 -15.06
N LEU A 43 -10.18 10.02 -14.04
CA LEU A 43 -8.86 9.76 -13.44
C LEU A 43 -7.89 9.12 -14.43
N ILE A 44 -8.35 8.14 -15.23
CA ILE A 44 -7.54 7.53 -16.29
C ILE A 44 -7.20 8.55 -17.38
N ALA A 45 -8.12 9.45 -17.73
CA ALA A 45 -7.86 10.49 -18.72
C ALA A 45 -6.84 11.54 -18.24
N LYS A 46 -6.83 11.85 -16.93
CA LYS A 46 -5.91 12.80 -16.31
C LYS A 46 -4.55 12.19 -15.92
N SER A 47 -4.48 10.88 -15.70
CA SER A 47 -3.25 10.19 -15.35
C SER A 47 -2.27 10.14 -16.53
N LYS A 48 -1.21 10.95 -16.45
CA LYS A 48 -0.07 10.94 -17.38
C LYS A 48 1.09 10.07 -16.87
N PHE A 49 0.80 9.04 -16.06
CA PHE A 49 1.83 8.14 -15.59
C PHE A 49 2.31 7.26 -16.76
N SER A 50 3.47 7.62 -17.31
CA SER A 50 4.11 6.91 -18.43
C SER A 50 4.74 5.60 -17.94
N THR A 51 3.93 4.55 -17.83
CA THR A 51 4.41 3.16 -17.63
C THR A 51 4.96 2.52 -18.90
N GLY A 52 4.98 3.25 -20.03
CA GLY A 52 5.32 2.70 -21.34
C GLY A 52 4.28 1.70 -21.90
N ILE A 53 3.13 1.53 -21.23
CA ILE A 53 2.06 0.62 -21.64
C ILE A 53 0.83 1.43 -22.01
N ASP A 54 0.56 1.53 -23.31
CA ASP A 54 -0.66 2.14 -23.83
C ASP A 54 -1.82 1.13 -23.76
N ILE A 55 -2.57 1.19 -22.66
CA ILE A 55 -3.72 0.29 -22.40
C ILE A 55 -4.82 0.50 -23.46
N LYS A 56 -4.90 1.67 -24.10
CA LYS A 56 -5.90 1.95 -25.14
C LYS A 56 -5.54 1.30 -26.49
N SER A 57 -4.26 1.09 -26.76
CA SER A 57 -3.81 0.42 -27.99
C SER A 57 -4.05 -1.11 -27.98
N ARG A 58 -4.36 -1.71 -26.83
CA ARG A 58 -4.49 -3.17 -26.69
C ARG A 58 -5.93 -3.69 -26.86
N THR A 59 -6.92 -2.80 -27.00
CA THR A 59 -8.33 -3.23 -26.96
C THR A 59 -8.90 -3.69 -28.30
N ILE A 60 -8.17 -3.61 -29.43
CA ILE A 60 -8.78 -3.89 -30.75
C ILE A 60 -8.28 -5.20 -31.40
N ASN A 61 -7.03 -5.66 -31.20
CA ASN A 61 -6.47 -6.76 -32.01
C ASN A 61 -5.64 -7.82 -31.27
N SER A 62 -6.00 -8.22 -30.04
CA SER A 62 -5.35 -9.39 -29.44
C SER A 62 -6.28 -10.16 -28.51
N SER A 63 -6.94 -11.18 -29.05
CA SER A 63 -7.55 -12.29 -28.31
C SER A 63 -6.51 -13.24 -27.68
N GLY A 64 -5.33 -12.72 -27.36
CA GLY A 64 -4.24 -13.48 -26.75
C GLY A 64 -4.15 -13.18 -25.26
N PRO A 65 -3.79 -14.16 -24.42
CA PRO A 65 -3.53 -13.91 -23.01
C PRO A 65 -2.48 -12.81 -22.87
N LEU A 66 -2.71 -11.90 -21.92
CA LEU A 66 -1.72 -10.92 -21.54
C LEU A 66 -0.43 -11.68 -21.20
N LEU A 67 0.67 -11.41 -21.92
CA LEU A 67 2.01 -11.80 -21.49
C LEU A 67 2.36 -10.97 -20.25
N LEU A 68 1.73 -11.31 -19.13
CA LEU A 68 2.15 -10.87 -17.83
C LEU A 68 3.47 -11.60 -17.59
N PRO A 69 4.57 -10.89 -17.26
CA PRO A 69 5.78 -11.54 -16.77
C PRO A 69 5.35 -12.59 -15.74
N GLU A 70 5.80 -13.82 -15.94
CA GLU A 70 5.51 -14.90 -14.99
C GLU A 70 5.90 -14.38 -13.61
N LEU A 71 4.94 -14.41 -12.69
CA LEU A 71 5.18 -14.00 -11.31
C LEU A 71 6.07 -15.10 -10.72
N VAL A 72 7.37 -15.04 -10.98
CA VAL A 72 8.33 -15.89 -10.31
C VAL A 72 8.11 -15.62 -8.83
N PRO A 73 7.75 -16.63 -8.03
CA PRO A 73 7.75 -16.48 -6.59
C PRO A 73 9.22 -16.38 -6.18
N ASP A 74 9.82 -15.22 -6.42
CA ASP A 74 11.15 -14.91 -5.92
C ASP A 74 11.02 -14.96 -4.40
N GLU A 75 11.77 -15.89 -3.80
CA GLU A 75 11.90 -15.92 -2.35
C GLU A 75 12.30 -14.52 -1.89
N PRO A 76 11.69 -14.01 -0.80
CA PRO A 76 12.02 -12.68 -0.31
C PRO A 76 13.52 -12.60 -0.06
N TYR A 77 14.15 -11.53 -0.54
CA TYR A 77 15.58 -11.33 -0.34
C TYR A 77 15.90 -11.37 1.17
N VAL A 78 16.79 -12.28 1.55
CA VAL A 78 17.29 -12.41 2.91
C VAL A 78 18.66 -11.73 2.98
N TYR A 79 18.80 -10.75 3.86
CA TYR A 79 20.10 -10.13 4.14
C TYR A 79 21.02 -11.16 4.79
N SER A 80 22.13 -11.48 4.12
CA SER A 80 23.26 -12.21 4.70
C SER A 80 24.30 -11.22 5.22
N GLU A 81 24.96 -11.57 6.32
CA GLU A 81 26.12 -10.80 6.78
C GLU A 81 27.24 -10.86 5.73
N PRO A 82 27.99 -9.76 5.52
CA PRO A 82 29.13 -9.78 4.60
C PRO A 82 30.28 -10.59 5.18
N ASP A 83 30.90 -11.42 4.35
CA ASP A 83 32.13 -12.13 4.70
C ASP A 83 33.33 -11.16 4.68
N ILE A 84 33.80 -10.77 5.87
CA ILE A 84 34.96 -9.89 6.03
C ILE A 84 36.18 -10.76 6.38
N VAL A 85 37.11 -10.91 5.44
CA VAL A 85 38.41 -11.54 5.70
C VAL A 85 39.35 -10.49 6.28
N PHE A 86 39.78 -10.70 7.53
CA PHE A 86 40.71 -9.81 8.21
C PHE A 86 41.98 -10.58 8.61
N ASP A 87 43.14 -10.09 8.20
CA ASP A 87 44.44 -10.64 8.60
C ASP A 87 44.98 -9.84 9.79
N GLY A 88 44.71 -10.32 10.99
CA GLY A 88 45.10 -9.65 12.23
C GLY A 88 44.27 -10.06 13.44
N PRO A 89 44.55 -9.45 14.61
CA PRO A 89 43.74 -9.67 15.80
C PRO A 89 42.31 -9.16 15.55
N SER A 90 41.33 -9.90 16.06
CA SER A 90 39.92 -9.48 15.97
C SER A 90 39.70 -8.13 16.64
N PRO A 91 38.86 -7.25 16.09
CA PRO A 91 38.52 -5.98 16.72
C PRO A 91 37.80 -6.22 18.07
N PRO A 92 37.89 -5.27 19.02
CA PRO A 92 37.19 -5.37 20.29
C PRO A 92 35.68 -5.44 20.06
N ARG A 93 35.03 -6.44 20.64
CA ARG A 93 33.59 -6.73 20.42
C ARG A 93 32.69 -6.21 21.53
N SER A 94 33.25 -5.95 22.71
CA SER A 94 32.44 -5.56 23.87
C SER A 94 32.38 -4.04 24.02
N ASP A 95 31.20 -3.51 24.33
CA ASP A 95 31.00 -2.07 24.58
C ASP A 95 31.93 -1.52 25.68
N LYS A 96 32.34 -2.38 26.61
CA LYS A 96 33.24 -2.00 27.69
C LYS A 96 34.67 -1.76 27.19
N GLU A 97 35.20 -2.66 26.37
CA GLU A 97 36.53 -2.49 25.76
C GLU A 97 36.55 -1.24 24.87
N ILE A 98 35.52 -1.06 24.06
CA ILE A 98 35.39 0.08 23.14
C ILE A 98 35.42 1.41 23.91
N LYS A 99 34.74 1.50 25.05
CA LYS A 99 34.76 2.70 25.91
C LYS A 99 36.15 3.02 26.46
N ASP A 100 36.93 2.01 26.82
CA ASP A 100 38.29 2.20 27.32
C ASP A 100 39.22 2.75 26.23
N PHE A 101 39.02 2.35 24.97
CA PHE A 101 39.73 2.93 23.83
C PHE A 101 39.27 4.37 23.54
N CYS A 102 37.96 4.62 23.49
CA CYS A 102 37.39 5.94 23.22
C CYS A 102 37.86 7.02 24.22
N ARG A 103 38.26 6.66 25.45
CA ARG A 103 38.82 7.60 26.43
C ARG A 103 40.08 8.33 25.92
N HIS A 104 40.82 7.72 25.00
CA HIS A 104 42.06 8.30 24.44
C HIS A 104 41.84 9.01 23.10
N ILE A 105 40.58 9.14 22.66
CA ILE A 105 40.19 9.84 21.43
C ILE A 105 39.62 11.21 21.81
N ARG A 106 39.78 12.21 20.93
CA ARG A 106 39.17 13.53 21.18
C ARG A 106 37.65 13.46 21.11
N ALA A 107 36.98 14.29 21.91
CA ALA A 107 35.53 14.45 21.83
C ALA A 107 35.10 15.07 20.49
N ALA A 108 33.93 14.64 20.01
CA ALA A 108 33.30 15.18 18.82
C ALA A 108 32.83 16.62 19.05
N GLY A 109 33.09 17.49 18.07
CA GLY A 109 32.52 18.83 18.06
C GLY A 109 31.02 18.80 17.71
N VAL A 110 30.29 19.85 18.08
CA VAL A 110 28.85 19.97 17.82
C VAL A 110 28.52 19.87 16.33
N SER A 111 29.34 20.46 15.47
CA SER A 111 29.17 20.38 14.01
C SER A 111 29.40 18.97 13.46
N GLU A 112 30.28 18.20 14.10
CA GLU A 112 30.60 16.83 13.70
C GLU A 112 29.47 15.88 14.09
N LEU A 113 28.96 16.02 15.33
CA LEU A 113 27.77 15.31 15.80
C LEU A 113 26.56 15.61 14.89
N ALA A 114 26.35 16.87 14.50
CA ALA A 114 25.28 17.26 13.59
C ALA A 114 25.45 16.67 12.18
N ALA A 115 26.68 16.34 11.77
CA ALA A 115 27.00 15.68 10.51
C ALA A 115 26.95 14.14 10.60
N GLY A 116 26.60 13.57 11.76
CA GLY A 116 26.51 12.13 11.99
C GLY A 116 27.84 11.47 12.40
N TYR A 117 28.88 12.24 12.68
CA TYR A 117 30.11 11.71 13.27
C TYR A 117 29.89 11.42 14.76
N VAL A 118 30.45 10.30 15.23
CA VAL A 118 30.55 9.94 16.65
C VAL A 118 31.95 9.40 16.92
N GLU A 119 32.46 9.59 18.15
CA GLU A 119 33.84 9.25 18.51
C GLU A 119 34.14 7.76 18.38
N SER A 120 33.11 6.90 18.50
CA SER A 120 33.27 5.47 18.29
C SER A 120 33.69 5.12 16.87
N ILE A 121 33.35 5.92 15.86
CA ILE A 121 33.76 5.66 14.46
C ILE A 121 35.28 5.80 14.31
N ALA A 122 35.91 6.73 15.02
CA ALA A 122 37.36 6.92 14.97
C ALA A 122 38.15 5.86 15.77
N CYS A 123 37.45 5.02 16.52
CA CYS A 123 38.05 4.03 17.42
C CYS A 123 38.34 2.68 16.75
N PHE A 124 37.76 2.43 15.56
CA PHE A 124 37.84 1.15 14.84
C PHE A 124 38.57 1.27 13.50
#